data_AF-A0AAI9PD69-F1
#
_entry.id   AF-A0AAI9PD69-F1
#
_cell.length_a   1.000
_cell.length_b   1.000
_cell.length_c   1.000
_cell.angle_alpha   90.00
_cell.angle_beta   90.00
_cell.angle_gamma   90.00
#
_symmetry.space_group_name_H-M   'P 1'
#
loop_
_entity.id
_entity.type
_entity.pdbx_description
1 polymer ?
#
loop_
_entity_poly.entity_id
_entity_poly.type
_entity_poly.pdbx_seq_one_letter_code
_entity_poly.pdbx_strand_id
1 'polypeptide(L)'
;MQVPILFRAQYPAAYLPESDRIELPDPDPDSLVALLVRATGHPDRLARFDCLSSIPLDDLKESLIADLGRAFLAARAGLHLAGEPMWHGELGSDPWILFKSASEAGKAVDWIETQRLVTLPYDDVQHWQQEANHLLTTHYGQQLDDTTFVCDSVVHQHLRYNISPSSAVNALARIYDWPRCDMPAALFTPELNSVADALARFSLNPGSLAVHRVASDIDDSNEPQDIPELETLLLPPPSSSSVDEVAANDEEEGDDPDDPGNLAALPWVRNQGRSNPHRATFIRQFQEIAPYENRWTVFSDFIHMSAAALHNRCHFVQEIEDDYMRRIRRYKKADQKRFPLLFNTLVEGMEFSASDFLGSVFMELGLGDQRRGQYFTPYSVAYMMAKMQLSDGLPALTSGERDFITVSDPACGAGGLVVAMAQAMLEAGFNPQKKMMAVCVDIDPVAAMMAYVQLALCGIPAMVIVGNSLSMEFRQTWRTPFWMMFGWERKWTREQERKAQQKVA
;
A
#
# COMPACT_ATOMS: atom_id res chain seq x y z
N MET A 1 2.41 -12.74 -32.25
CA MET A 1 3.46 -12.43 -33.26
C MET A 1 4.22 -11.22 -32.75
N GLN A 2 5.53 -11.30 -32.54
CA GLN A 2 6.33 -10.22 -31.91
C GLN A 2 6.99 -9.35 -32.98
N VAL A 3 6.99 -8.02 -32.80
CA VAL A 3 7.69 -7.07 -33.70
C VAL A 3 9.07 -6.76 -33.09
N PRO A 4 10.19 -7.17 -33.72
CA PRO A 4 11.53 -6.87 -33.23
C PRO A 4 11.84 -5.35 -33.27
N ILE A 5 12.52 -4.85 -32.23
CA ILE A 5 12.98 -3.46 -32.12
C ILE A 5 14.51 -3.46 -32.01
N LEU A 6 15.20 -2.64 -32.81
CA LEU A 6 16.66 -2.48 -32.84
C LEU A 6 17.04 -1.05 -32.51
N PHE A 7 18.02 -0.86 -31.62
CA PHE A 7 18.55 0.46 -31.32
C PHE A 7 19.80 0.73 -32.15
N ARG A 8 19.78 1.81 -32.95
CA ARG A 8 20.88 2.24 -33.81
C ARG A 8 20.98 3.76 -33.80
N ALA A 9 21.91 4.28 -33.01
CA ALA A 9 22.15 5.73 -32.85
C ALA A 9 22.39 6.49 -34.18
N GLN A 10 22.77 5.81 -35.26
CA GLN A 10 23.08 6.40 -36.56
C GLN A 10 21.87 6.52 -37.51
N TYR A 11 20.70 5.98 -37.16
CA TYR A 11 19.52 5.94 -38.02
C TYR A 11 18.29 6.57 -37.36
N PRO A 12 17.42 7.27 -38.11
CA PRO A 12 16.18 7.83 -37.58
C PRO A 12 15.20 6.73 -37.19
N ALA A 13 14.28 7.08 -36.28
CA ALA A 13 13.21 6.19 -35.83
C ALA A 13 12.33 5.76 -37.03
N ALA A 14 12.27 4.46 -37.33
CA ALA A 14 11.53 3.96 -38.48
C ALA A 14 11.03 2.52 -38.27
N TYR A 15 9.87 2.21 -38.83
CA TYR A 15 9.42 0.83 -39.02
C TYR A 15 9.78 0.39 -40.44
N LEU A 16 10.44 -0.76 -40.58
CA LEU A 16 10.92 -1.35 -41.82
C LEU A 16 10.05 -2.56 -42.22
N PRO A 17 9.07 -2.38 -43.13
CA PRO A 17 8.11 -3.41 -43.50
C PRO A 17 8.72 -4.68 -44.07
N GLU A 18 9.78 -4.56 -44.89
CA GLU A 18 10.42 -5.70 -45.57
C GLU A 18 11.01 -6.74 -44.60
N SER A 19 11.37 -6.29 -43.42
CA SER A 19 12.02 -7.11 -42.40
C SER A 19 11.22 -7.22 -41.11
N ASP A 20 9.98 -6.71 -41.13
CA ASP A 20 9.08 -6.64 -39.99
C ASP A 20 9.78 -6.18 -38.69
N ARG A 21 10.47 -5.02 -38.71
CA ARG A 21 11.22 -4.55 -37.54
C ARG A 21 11.14 -3.04 -37.36
N ILE A 22 11.29 -2.59 -36.12
CA ILE A 22 11.41 -1.18 -35.75
C ILE A 22 12.88 -0.87 -35.47
N GLU A 23 13.38 0.24 -35.99
CA GLU A 23 14.69 0.81 -35.65
C GLU A 23 14.49 2.13 -34.91
N LEU A 24 15.24 2.35 -33.82
CA LEU A 24 15.18 3.55 -32.99
C LEU A 24 16.59 4.05 -32.68
N PRO A 25 16.86 5.37 -32.70
CA PRO A 25 18.15 5.90 -32.28
C PRO A 25 18.37 5.72 -30.79
N ASP A 26 17.34 6.03 -29.99
CA ASP A 26 17.33 5.98 -28.52
C ASP A 26 15.96 5.50 -27.99
N PRO A 27 15.83 5.17 -26.70
CA PRO A 27 14.56 4.80 -26.07
C PRO A 27 13.62 6.01 -25.96
N ASP A 28 12.89 6.30 -27.03
CA ASP A 28 11.85 7.33 -27.06
C ASP A 28 10.45 6.68 -27.05
N PRO A 29 9.69 6.79 -25.94
CA PRO A 29 8.33 6.27 -25.85
C PRO A 29 7.39 6.84 -26.91
N ASP A 30 7.58 8.11 -27.30
CA ASP A 30 6.66 8.82 -28.17
C ASP A 30 6.76 8.30 -29.61
N SER A 31 8.00 8.15 -30.12
CA SER A 31 8.28 7.54 -31.42
C SER A 31 7.91 6.06 -31.45
N LEU A 32 8.20 5.32 -30.37
CA LEU A 32 7.95 3.88 -30.31
C LEU A 32 6.45 3.56 -30.43
N VAL A 33 5.58 4.28 -29.73
CA VAL A 33 4.12 4.03 -29.78
C VAL A 33 3.58 4.20 -31.20
N ALA A 34 4.01 5.26 -31.91
CA ALA A 34 3.59 5.51 -33.27
C ALA A 34 4.06 4.38 -34.23
N LEU A 35 5.31 3.95 -34.08
CA LEU A 35 5.90 2.88 -34.89
C LEU A 35 5.29 1.51 -34.60
N LEU A 36 4.85 1.24 -33.37
CA LEU A 36 4.10 0.03 -33.02
C LEU A 36 2.73 -0.01 -33.70
N VAL A 37 2.00 1.12 -33.69
CA VAL A 37 0.71 1.22 -34.42
C VAL A 37 0.94 0.95 -35.90
N ARG A 38 1.98 1.55 -36.48
CA ARG A 38 2.37 1.33 -37.87
C ARG A 38 2.74 -0.12 -38.16
N ALA A 39 3.47 -0.77 -37.26
CA ALA A 39 3.82 -2.17 -37.39
C ALA A 39 2.57 -3.07 -37.50
N THR A 40 1.47 -2.77 -36.81
CA THR A 40 0.23 -3.58 -36.94
C THR A 40 -0.30 -3.70 -38.37
N GLY A 41 0.07 -2.79 -39.28
CA GLY A 41 -0.34 -2.80 -40.68
C GLY A 41 0.33 -3.87 -41.55
N HIS A 42 1.34 -4.59 -41.03
CA HIS A 42 2.03 -5.66 -41.76
C HIS A 42 1.06 -6.73 -42.31
N PRO A 43 1.34 -7.36 -43.46
CA PRO A 43 0.51 -8.42 -44.05
C PRO A 43 0.16 -9.57 -43.11
N ASP A 44 1.08 -9.94 -42.22
CA ASP A 44 0.85 -11.01 -41.23
C ASP A 44 -0.02 -10.57 -40.03
N ARG A 45 -0.48 -9.31 -40.01
CA ARG A 45 -1.27 -8.72 -38.93
C ARG A 45 -2.60 -8.17 -39.45
N LEU A 46 -2.73 -6.85 -39.59
CA LEU A 46 -3.95 -6.21 -40.09
C LEU A 46 -3.93 -5.97 -41.60
N ALA A 47 -2.83 -6.33 -42.28
CA ALA A 47 -2.70 -6.30 -43.74
C ALA A 47 -3.15 -4.98 -44.39
N ARG A 48 -2.67 -3.86 -43.85
CA ARG A 48 -3.00 -2.51 -44.34
C ARG A 48 -2.14 -2.06 -45.52
N PHE A 49 -0.93 -2.60 -45.66
CA PHE A 49 -0.02 -2.29 -46.77
C PHE A 49 0.76 -3.54 -47.20
N ASP A 50 1.21 -3.55 -48.46
CA ASP A 50 2.06 -4.61 -49.01
C ASP A 50 3.54 -4.25 -48.88
N CYS A 51 4.38 -5.23 -48.55
CA CYS A 51 5.84 -5.01 -48.41
C CYS A 51 6.56 -4.77 -49.76
N LEU A 52 5.85 -4.82 -50.89
CA LEU A 52 6.41 -4.70 -52.24
C LEU A 52 5.93 -3.44 -53.00
N SER A 53 4.99 -2.67 -52.44
CA SER A 53 4.41 -1.49 -53.11
C SER A 53 5.18 -0.22 -52.76
N SER A 54 6.00 0.27 -53.69
CA SER A 54 6.75 1.53 -53.57
C SER A 54 5.90 2.77 -53.91
N ILE A 55 4.65 2.85 -53.44
CA ILE A 55 3.75 3.98 -53.72
C ILE A 55 3.78 4.97 -52.53
N PRO A 56 4.18 6.25 -52.72
CA PRO A 56 4.27 7.25 -51.65
C PRO A 56 2.94 7.57 -50.94
N LEU A 57 1.81 7.21 -51.54
CA LEU A 57 0.46 7.56 -51.06
C LEU A 57 0.03 6.73 -49.84
N ASP A 58 0.49 5.47 -49.73
CA ASP A 58 0.17 4.60 -48.59
C ASP A 58 0.95 5.01 -47.33
N ASP A 59 2.14 5.58 -47.50
CA ASP A 59 3.02 6.03 -46.40
C ASP A 59 2.43 7.24 -45.64
N LEU A 60 1.84 8.19 -46.37
CA LEU A 60 1.18 9.35 -45.77
C LEU A 60 -0.08 8.94 -44.98
N LYS A 61 -0.89 8.05 -45.55
CA LYS A 61 -2.10 7.56 -44.89
C LYS A 61 -1.77 6.74 -43.64
N GLU A 62 -0.74 5.90 -43.73
CA GLU A 62 -0.28 5.09 -42.60
C GLU A 62 0.36 5.94 -41.50
N SER A 63 1.04 7.03 -41.84
CA SER A 63 1.53 8.01 -40.86
C SER A 63 0.37 8.67 -40.10
N LEU A 64 -0.73 9.02 -40.78
CA LEU A 64 -1.94 9.53 -40.13
C LEU A 64 -2.61 8.50 -39.23
N ILE A 65 -2.68 7.24 -39.65
CA ILE A 65 -3.20 6.12 -38.83
C ILE A 65 -2.34 5.94 -37.57
N ALA A 66 -1.02 6.02 -37.70
CA ALA A 66 -0.10 5.89 -36.60
C ALA A 66 -0.21 7.04 -35.58
N ASP A 67 -0.34 8.29 -36.03
CA ASP A 67 -0.55 9.43 -35.13
C ASP A 67 -1.90 9.38 -34.40
N LEU A 68 -2.97 9.00 -35.10
CA LEU A 68 -4.29 8.81 -34.49
C LEU A 68 -4.29 7.64 -33.49
N GLY A 69 -3.65 6.52 -33.84
CA GLY A 69 -3.52 5.37 -32.96
C GLY A 69 -2.64 5.67 -31.75
N ARG A 70 -1.56 6.46 -31.92
CA ARG A 70 -0.74 7.00 -30.83
C ARG A 70 -1.59 7.83 -29.88
N ALA A 71 -2.40 8.74 -30.40
CA ALA A 71 -3.30 9.56 -29.58
C ALA A 71 -4.35 8.71 -28.85
N PHE A 72 -4.93 7.70 -29.50
CA PHE A 72 -5.89 6.78 -28.87
C PHE A 72 -5.25 5.94 -27.77
N LEU A 73 -4.05 5.41 -27.99
CA LEU A 73 -3.28 4.70 -26.98
C LEU A 73 -2.92 5.62 -25.81
N ALA A 74 -2.45 6.85 -26.08
CA ALA A 74 -2.14 7.84 -25.07
C ALA A 74 -3.38 8.18 -24.21
N ALA A 75 -4.52 8.45 -24.86
CA ALA A 75 -5.78 8.75 -24.19
C ALA A 75 -6.30 7.58 -23.36
N ARG A 76 -6.22 6.33 -23.87
CA ARG A 76 -6.59 5.13 -23.11
C ARG A 76 -5.61 4.83 -21.97
N ALA A 77 -4.35 5.19 -22.15
CA ALA A 77 -3.29 5.00 -21.16
C ALA A 77 -3.23 6.07 -20.06
N GLY A 78 -3.86 7.23 -20.28
CA GLY A 78 -3.66 8.40 -19.43
C GLY A 78 -2.25 9.00 -19.56
N LEU A 79 -1.59 8.84 -20.71
CA LEU A 79 -0.27 9.40 -20.98
C LEU A 79 -0.36 10.74 -21.71
N HIS A 80 0.56 11.65 -21.38
CA HIS A 80 0.80 12.85 -22.16
C HIS A 80 2.02 12.62 -23.06
N LEU A 81 1.79 12.25 -24.32
CA LEU A 81 2.86 12.11 -25.33
C LEU A 81 3.06 13.47 -26.03
N ALA A 82 4.30 13.96 -26.10
CA ALA A 82 4.64 15.30 -26.60
C ALA A 82 5.39 15.28 -27.94
N GLY A 83 5.67 14.10 -28.47
CA GLY A 83 6.45 13.91 -29.70
C GLY A 83 5.80 14.51 -30.95
N GLU A 84 6.66 14.93 -31.88
CA GLU A 84 6.22 15.50 -33.16
C GLU A 84 5.33 14.50 -33.93
N PRO A 85 4.30 14.97 -34.65
CA PRO A 85 3.47 14.12 -35.48
C PRO A 85 4.26 13.60 -36.68
N MET A 86 4.06 12.33 -37.06
CA MET A 86 4.68 11.75 -38.26
C MET A 86 3.98 12.22 -39.55
N TRP A 87 2.70 12.55 -39.46
CA TRP A 87 1.92 13.05 -40.57
C TRP A 87 2.16 14.55 -40.82
N HIS A 88 2.62 14.85 -42.02
CA HIS A 88 2.94 16.20 -42.50
C HIS A 88 2.16 16.57 -43.77
N GLY A 89 1.11 15.80 -44.09
CA GLY A 89 0.29 15.99 -45.28
C GLY A 89 -0.76 17.10 -45.13
N GLU A 90 -1.38 17.48 -46.23
CA GLU A 90 -2.62 18.26 -46.21
C GLU A 90 -3.83 17.31 -46.29
N LEU A 91 -4.94 17.69 -45.65
CA LEU A 91 -6.24 17.04 -45.89
C LEU A 91 -6.67 17.38 -47.33
N GLY A 92 -6.21 16.56 -48.28
CA GLY A 92 -6.52 16.69 -49.70
C GLY A 92 -7.98 16.37 -50.05
N SER A 93 -8.23 16.15 -51.33
CA SER A 93 -9.56 16.03 -51.96
C SER A 93 -10.42 14.82 -51.57
N ASP A 94 -9.95 13.88 -50.73
CA ASP A 94 -10.80 12.82 -50.15
C ASP A 94 -11.32 13.23 -48.77
N PRO A 95 -12.59 13.66 -48.64
CA PRO A 95 -13.17 14.08 -47.36
C PRO A 95 -13.29 12.92 -46.35
N TRP A 96 -13.12 11.67 -46.79
CA TRP A 96 -13.25 10.48 -45.94
C TRP A 96 -11.93 9.96 -45.38
N ILE A 97 -10.78 10.55 -45.75
CA ILE A 97 -9.47 10.05 -45.34
C ILE A 97 -9.33 10.00 -43.81
N LEU A 98 -9.80 11.04 -43.12
CA LEU A 98 -9.75 11.12 -41.67
C LEU A 98 -10.56 10.00 -41.00
N PHE A 99 -11.80 9.78 -41.45
CA PHE A 99 -12.68 8.76 -40.88
C PHE A 99 -12.16 7.34 -41.13
N LYS A 100 -11.63 7.08 -42.33
CA LYS A 100 -11.01 5.79 -42.68
C LYS A 100 -9.77 5.55 -41.82
N SER A 101 -8.88 6.54 -41.70
CA SER A 101 -7.66 6.43 -40.88
C SER A 101 -7.97 6.28 -39.39
N ALA A 102 -8.97 6.99 -38.86
CA ALA A 102 -9.41 6.82 -37.47
C ALA A 102 -9.98 5.42 -37.22
N SER A 103 -10.75 4.86 -38.16
CA SER A 103 -11.28 3.50 -38.04
C SER A 103 -10.17 2.44 -38.04
N GLU A 104 -9.17 2.57 -38.92
CA GLU A 104 -8.02 1.66 -38.97
C GLU A 104 -7.10 1.81 -37.76
N ALA A 105 -6.92 3.03 -37.25
CA ALA A 105 -6.22 3.29 -35.99
C ALA A 105 -6.91 2.60 -34.82
N GLY A 106 -8.24 2.67 -34.71
CA GLY A 106 -9.01 1.95 -33.69
C GLY A 106 -8.76 0.44 -33.73
N LYS A 107 -8.81 -0.17 -34.92
CA LYS A 107 -8.51 -1.61 -35.09
C LYS A 107 -7.07 -1.97 -34.70
N ALA A 108 -6.11 -1.10 -34.99
CA ALA A 108 -4.71 -1.28 -34.59
C ALA A 108 -4.55 -1.28 -33.07
N VAL A 109 -5.19 -0.33 -32.39
CA VAL A 109 -5.19 -0.25 -30.92
C VAL A 109 -5.84 -1.48 -30.31
N ASP A 110 -7.03 -1.88 -30.78
CA ASP A 110 -7.73 -3.05 -30.27
C ASP A 110 -6.93 -4.36 -30.50
N TRP A 111 -6.21 -4.47 -31.62
CA TRP A 111 -5.32 -5.60 -31.89
C TRP A 111 -4.14 -5.64 -30.91
N ILE A 112 -3.49 -4.49 -30.65
CA ILE A 112 -2.39 -4.37 -29.68
C ILE A 112 -2.86 -4.78 -28.28
N GLU A 113 -4.03 -4.29 -27.86
CA GLU A 113 -4.65 -4.64 -26.56
C GLU A 113 -4.94 -6.14 -26.46
N THR A 114 -5.48 -6.75 -27.52
CA THR A 114 -5.83 -8.17 -27.55
C THR A 114 -4.59 -9.07 -27.48
N GLN A 115 -3.51 -8.73 -28.18
CA GLN A 115 -2.25 -9.49 -28.09
C GLN A 115 -1.59 -9.37 -26.71
N ARG A 116 -1.78 -8.24 -26.01
CA ARG A 116 -1.23 -8.01 -24.68
C ARG A 116 -1.84 -8.91 -23.60
N LEU A 117 -3.14 -9.18 -23.69
CA LEU A 117 -3.87 -10.05 -22.77
C LEU A 117 -3.48 -11.53 -22.86
N VAL A 118 -2.95 -11.97 -24.01
CA VAL A 118 -2.63 -13.38 -24.28
C VAL A 118 -1.22 -13.78 -23.81
N THR A 119 -0.31 -12.83 -23.60
CA THR A 119 1.13 -13.16 -23.58
C THR A 119 1.88 -13.03 -22.24
N LEU A 120 1.31 -12.51 -21.14
CA LEU A 120 2.11 -12.26 -19.92
C LEU A 120 1.35 -12.46 -18.59
N PRO A 121 1.34 -13.67 -18.00
CA PRO A 121 1.04 -13.83 -16.58
C PRO A 121 2.05 -13.05 -15.72
N TYR A 122 1.63 -12.64 -14.52
CA TYR A 122 2.50 -12.06 -13.50
C TYR A 122 3.24 -13.23 -12.82
N ASP A 123 4.46 -13.55 -13.25
CA ASP A 123 5.12 -14.80 -12.84
C ASP A 123 5.80 -14.74 -11.46
N ASP A 124 5.93 -13.56 -10.83
CA ASP A 124 6.57 -13.41 -9.52
C ASP A 124 6.03 -12.24 -8.69
N VAL A 125 6.04 -12.40 -7.35
CA VAL A 125 5.61 -11.41 -6.35
C VAL A 125 6.39 -10.11 -6.47
N GLN A 126 7.71 -10.19 -6.67
CA GLN A 126 8.55 -9.00 -6.77
C GLN A 126 8.17 -8.11 -7.95
N HIS A 127 7.88 -8.71 -9.11
CA HIS A 127 7.47 -7.97 -10.29
C HIS A 127 6.10 -7.33 -10.10
N TRP A 128 5.15 -8.07 -9.50
CA TRP A 128 3.83 -7.53 -9.19
C TRP A 128 3.92 -6.35 -8.21
N GLN A 129 4.76 -6.43 -7.18
CA GLN A 129 4.98 -5.36 -6.19
C GLN A 129 5.64 -4.13 -6.80
N GLN A 130 6.63 -4.30 -7.67
CA GLN A 130 7.28 -3.18 -8.36
C GLN A 130 6.26 -2.43 -9.23
N GLU A 131 5.43 -3.15 -9.97
CA GLU A 131 4.37 -2.59 -10.81
C GLU A 131 3.31 -1.84 -9.98
N ALA A 132 2.84 -2.45 -8.89
CA ALA A 132 1.94 -1.80 -7.94
C ALA A 132 2.57 -0.53 -7.34
N ASN A 133 3.86 -0.55 -7.00
CA ASN A 133 4.57 0.61 -6.47
C ASN A 133 4.62 1.77 -7.47
N HIS A 134 4.91 1.47 -8.73
CA HIS A 134 4.90 2.48 -9.79
C HIS A 134 3.49 3.09 -9.94
N LEU A 135 2.45 2.26 -9.98
CA LEU A 135 1.07 2.74 -10.10
C LEU A 135 0.65 3.62 -8.91
N LEU A 136 0.98 3.22 -7.68
CA LEU A 136 0.68 3.98 -6.47
C LEU A 136 1.38 5.34 -6.46
N THR A 137 2.68 5.35 -6.78
CA THR A 137 3.51 6.56 -6.72
C THR A 137 3.16 7.54 -7.84
N THR A 138 2.98 7.04 -9.06
CA THR A 138 2.68 7.89 -10.23
C THR A 138 1.28 8.47 -10.18
N HIS A 139 0.28 7.71 -9.73
CA HIS A 139 -1.12 8.10 -9.91
C HIS A 139 -1.83 8.55 -8.62
N TYR A 140 -1.39 8.09 -7.45
CA TYR A 140 -2.06 8.37 -6.17
C TYR A 140 -1.16 9.03 -5.13
N GLY A 141 0.12 9.27 -5.46
CA GLY A 141 1.11 9.79 -4.52
C GLY A 141 1.35 8.88 -3.31
N GLN A 142 0.94 7.62 -3.39
CA GLN A 142 1.10 6.64 -2.31
C GLN A 142 2.36 5.83 -2.53
N GLN A 143 2.97 5.34 -1.46
CA GLN A 143 4.07 4.39 -1.54
C GLN A 143 3.57 2.97 -1.31
N LEU A 144 4.20 1.97 -1.95
CA LEU A 144 3.88 0.55 -1.71
C LEU A 144 3.95 0.21 -0.21
N ASP A 145 4.88 0.84 0.50
CA ASP A 145 5.16 0.68 1.92
C ASP A 145 3.96 1.01 2.82
N ASP A 146 3.08 1.91 2.37
CA ASP A 146 1.89 2.34 3.10
C ASP A 146 0.65 1.51 2.72
N THR A 147 0.84 0.41 2.00
CA THR A 147 -0.23 -0.47 1.53
C THR A 147 0.01 -1.94 1.90
N THR A 148 -1.08 -2.72 1.92
CA THR A 148 -1.03 -4.19 2.12
C THR A 148 -0.15 -4.92 1.09
N PHE A 149 0.19 -4.30 -0.02
CA PHE A 149 0.99 -4.92 -1.09
C PHE A 149 2.45 -5.15 -0.71
N VAL A 150 2.95 -4.54 0.38
CA VAL A 150 4.27 -4.89 0.95
C VAL A 150 4.36 -6.33 1.44
N CYS A 151 3.23 -6.96 1.75
CA CYS A 151 3.19 -8.33 2.25
C CYS A 151 3.14 -9.34 1.10
N ASP A 152 4.19 -10.15 0.97
CA ASP A 152 4.31 -11.18 -0.08
C ASP A 152 3.11 -12.14 -0.10
N SER A 153 2.58 -12.53 1.06
CA SER A 153 1.39 -13.39 1.16
C SER A 153 0.13 -12.77 0.53
N VAL A 154 -0.05 -11.45 0.63
CA VAL A 154 -1.18 -10.72 0.03
C VAL A 154 -1.05 -10.75 -1.49
N VAL A 155 0.16 -10.50 -1.98
CA VAL A 155 0.47 -10.52 -3.40
C VAL A 155 0.33 -11.93 -3.96
N HIS A 156 0.80 -12.96 -3.26
CA HIS A 156 0.57 -14.36 -3.63
C HIS A 156 -0.92 -14.68 -3.76
N GLN A 157 -1.78 -14.12 -2.92
CA GLN A 157 -3.22 -14.29 -3.02
C GLN A 157 -3.80 -13.57 -4.25
N HIS A 158 -3.33 -12.35 -4.55
CA HIS A 158 -3.72 -11.64 -5.77
C HIS A 158 -3.30 -12.40 -7.04
N LEU A 159 -2.06 -12.91 -7.08
CA LEU A 159 -1.56 -13.76 -8.15
C LEU A 159 -2.41 -15.04 -8.30
N ARG A 160 -2.75 -15.71 -7.20
CA ARG A 160 -3.60 -16.92 -7.20
C ARG A 160 -4.99 -16.68 -7.81
N TYR A 161 -5.55 -15.49 -7.64
CA TYR A 161 -6.85 -15.11 -8.20
C TYR A 161 -6.76 -14.32 -9.51
N ASN A 162 -5.56 -14.21 -10.09
CA ASN A 162 -5.30 -13.48 -11.33
C ASN A 162 -5.77 -12.00 -11.27
N ILE A 163 -5.58 -11.36 -10.11
CA ILE A 163 -5.89 -9.94 -9.88
C ILE A 163 -4.66 -9.11 -10.29
N SER A 164 -4.86 -8.17 -11.22
CA SER A 164 -3.80 -7.27 -11.68
C SER A 164 -3.44 -6.20 -10.62
N PRO A 165 -2.22 -5.65 -10.66
CA PRO A 165 -1.81 -4.52 -9.81
C PRO A 165 -2.78 -3.34 -9.89
N SER A 166 -3.21 -2.91 -11.08
CA SER A 166 -4.19 -1.82 -11.25
C SER A 166 -5.52 -2.14 -10.58
N SER A 167 -6.03 -3.36 -10.72
CA SER A 167 -7.29 -3.79 -10.11
C SER A 167 -7.20 -3.75 -8.59
N ALA A 168 -6.07 -4.19 -8.04
CA ALA A 168 -5.81 -4.15 -6.61
C ALA A 168 -5.63 -2.70 -6.10
N VAL A 169 -4.85 -1.87 -6.81
CA VAL A 169 -4.64 -0.45 -6.49
C VAL A 169 -5.96 0.32 -6.54
N ASN A 170 -6.80 0.10 -7.56
CA ASN A 170 -8.15 0.69 -7.63
C ASN A 170 -9.03 0.26 -6.46
N ALA A 171 -8.92 -0.99 -6.01
CA ALA A 171 -9.64 -1.45 -4.83
C ALA A 171 -9.21 -0.68 -3.58
N LEU A 172 -7.91 -0.49 -3.35
CA LEU A 172 -7.42 0.34 -2.23
C LEU A 172 -7.84 1.80 -2.38
N ALA A 173 -7.70 2.37 -3.58
CA ALA A 173 -8.11 3.75 -3.85
C ALA A 173 -9.60 3.98 -3.57
N ARG A 174 -10.48 3.01 -3.87
CA ARG A 174 -11.91 3.08 -3.50
C ARG A 174 -12.14 2.92 -1.99
N ILE A 175 -11.42 2.02 -1.33
CA ILE A 175 -11.59 1.76 0.10
C ILE A 175 -11.18 2.98 0.93
N TYR A 176 -10.11 3.65 0.52
CA TYR A 176 -9.50 4.77 1.24
C TYR A 176 -9.76 6.15 0.61
N ASP A 177 -10.61 6.21 -0.41
CA ASP A 177 -10.99 7.41 -1.16
C ASP A 177 -9.80 8.25 -1.64
N TRP A 178 -8.81 7.61 -2.28
CA TRP A 178 -7.60 8.28 -2.74
C TRP A 178 -7.82 9.08 -4.04
N PRO A 179 -7.51 10.39 -4.05
CA PRO A 179 -7.60 11.20 -5.26
C PRO A 179 -6.46 10.88 -6.24
N ARG A 180 -6.72 11.07 -7.54
CA ARG A 180 -5.71 10.96 -8.60
C ARG A 180 -4.83 12.22 -8.62
N CYS A 181 -3.55 12.08 -8.29
CA CYS A 181 -2.61 13.20 -8.24
C CYS A 181 -2.19 13.69 -9.63
N ASP A 182 -2.22 12.80 -10.63
CA ASP A 182 -1.87 13.07 -12.01
C ASP A 182 -3.02 13.67 -12.84
N MET A 183 -4.24 13.71 -12.28
CA MET A 183 -5.42 14.30 -12.94
C MET A 183 -6.19 15.25 -12.00
N PRO A 184 -5.59 16.39 -11.59
CA PRO A 184 -6.18 17.30 -10.61
C PRO A 184 -7.45 18.04 -11.09
N ALA A 185 -7.76 18.01 -12.40
CA ALA A 185 -8.87 18.75 -13.00
C ALA A 185 -9.98 17.85 -13.59
N ALA A 186 -9.96 16.54 -13.33
CA ALA A 186 -10.94 15.62 -13.90
C ALA A 186 -12.28 15.68 -13.15
N LEU A 187 -13.39 15.88 -13.87
CA LEU A 187 -14.76 15.88 -13.33
C LEU A 187 -15.20 14.51 -12.77
N PHE A 188 -14.51 13.44 -13.18
CA PHE A 188 -14.65 12.09 -12.65
C PHE A 188 -13.24 11.51 -12.48
N THR A 189 -12.96 10.84 -11.37
CA THR A 189 -11.71 10.10 -11.15
C THR A 189 -11.74 8.80 -11.94
N PRO A 190 -11.02 8.68 -13.08
CA PRO A 190 -10.97 7.43 -13.82
C PRO A 190 -10.14 6.42 -13.03
N GLU A 191 -10.61 5.19 -12.94
CA GLU A 191 -9.84 4.08 -12.39
C GLU A 191 -8.66 3.72 -13.30
N LEU A 192 -7.59 3.17 -12.73
CA LEU A 192 -6.53 2.56 -13.51
C LEU A 192 -7.10 1.43 -14.37
N ASN A 193 -6.59 1.28 -15.58
CA ASN A 193 -7.01 0.20 -16.48
C ASN A 193 -5.82 -0.70 -16.84
N SER A 194 -6.07 -1.72 -17.64
CA SER A 194 -5.05 -2.67 -18.10
C SER A 194 -3.93 -2.03 -18.91
N VAL A 195 -4.08 -0.78 -19.37
CA VAL A 195 -3.05 0.01 -20.07
C VAL A 195 -2.10 0.71 -19.08
N ALA A 196 -2.53 0.95 -17.84
CA ALA A 196 -1.64 1.44 -16.79
C ALA A 196 -0.66 0.35 -16.30
N ASP A 197 -1.13 -0.89 -16.13
CA ASP A 197 -0.33 -2.06 -15.70
C ASP A 197 0.90 -2.30 -16.59
N ALA A 198 0.65 -2.85 -17.76
CA ALA A 198 1.21 -2.40 -19.02
C ALA A 198 2.36 -1.37 -19.06
N LEU A 199 2.09 -0.10 -18.72
CA LEU A 199 3.05 0.99 -18.78
C LEU A 199 3.95 1.03 -17.57
N ALA A 200 3.41 0.73 -16.39
CA ALA A 200 4.21 0.51 -15.19
C ALA A 200 5.28 -0.57 -15.45
N ARG A 201 4.91 -1.68 -16.09
CA ARG A 201 5.87 -2.72 -16.53
C ARG A 201 6.92 -2.21 -17.50
N PHE A 202 6.52 -1.37 -18.46
CA PHE A 202 7.46 -0.79 -19.43
C PHE A 202 8.47 0.14 -18.76
N SER A 203 8.00 1.01 -17.86
CA SER A 203 8.84 1.91 -17.06
C SER A 203 9.82 1.14 -16.16
N LEU A 204 9.39 -0.01 -15.62
CA LEU A 204 10.18 -0.81 -14.68
C LEU A 204 11.13 -1.79 -15.37
N ASN A 205 10.75 -2.31 -16.54
CA ASN A 205 11.57 -3.23 -17.32
C ASN A 205 11.42 -2.96 -18.83
N PRO A 206 12.18 -1.98 -19.36
CA PRO A 206 12.17 -1.64 -20.79
C PRO A 206 12.57 -2.82 -21.70
N GLY A 207 13.19 -3.88 -21.16
CA GLY A 207 13.66 -5.07 -21.88
C GLY A 207 12.69 -6.25 -21.91
N SER A 208 11.44 -6.08 -21.46
CA SER A 208 10.42 -7.15 -21.37
C SER A 208 9.71 -7.49 -22.71
N LEU A 209 9.95 -6.73 -23.77
CA LEU A 209 9.81 -7.22 -25.14
C LEU A 209 11.06 -8.06 -25.42
N ALA A 210 10.96 -9.34 -25.76
CA ALA A 210 12.11 -10.22 -25.96
C ALA A 210 13.23 -9.58 -26.83
N VAL A 211 14.25 -9.01 -26.19
CA VAL A 211 15.39 -8.34 -26.85
C VAL A 211 16.57 -9.30 -26.91
N HIS A 212 16.96 -9.73 -28.11
CA HIS A 212 18.29 -10.30 -28.32
C HIS A 212 19.31 -9.14 -28.45
N ARG A 213 20.17 -8.97 -27.44
CA ARG A 213 21.33 -8.07 -27.52
C ARG A 213 22.48 -8.79 -28.21
N VAL A 214 23.06 -8.18 -29.24
CA VAL A 214 24.42 -8.50 -29.71
C VAL A 214 25.25 -7.25 -29.47
N ALA A 215 26.31 -7.38 -28.66
CA ALA A 215 27.24 -6.30 -28.40
C ALA A 215 28.06 -6.02 -29.68
N SER A 216 28.18 -4.76 -30.05
CA SER A 216 29.21 -4.31 -31.00
C SER A 216 30.27 -3.53 -30.21
N ASP A 217 31.44 -4.14 -30.09
CA ASP A 217 32.69 -3.44 -29.83
C ASP A 217 32.91 -2.46 -30.99
N ILE A 218 33.06 -1.16 -30.71
CA ILE A 218 33.95 -0.22 -31.39
C ILE A 218 34.11 0.99 -30.46
N ASP A 219 35.34 1.13 -30.01
CA ASP A 219 35.97 2.32 -29.43
C ASP A 219 36.22 3.33 -30.55
N ASP A 220 35.88 4.60 -30.35
CA ASP A 220 36.57 5.71 -31.00
C ASP A 220 36.27 7.02 -30.26
N SER A 221 37.24 7.38 -29.43
CA SER A 221 37.51 8.71 -28.89
C SER A 221 37.57 9.79 -29.98
N ASN A 222 36.90 10.92 -29.76
CA ASN A 222 37.47 12.27 -29.96
C ASN A 222 36.51 13.39 -29.50
N GLU A 223 36.95 14.14 -28.51
CA GLU A 223 36.56 15.53 -28.20
C GLU A 223 37.64 16.49 -28.78
N PRO A 224 37.53 17.84 -28.70
CA PRO A 224 36.39 18.74 -28.47
C PRO A 224 36.38 19.95 -29.44
N GLN A 225 35.38 20.86 -29.38
CA GLN A 225 35.60 22.31 -29.61
C GLN A 225 34.42 23.21 -29.16
N ASP A 226 34.71 24.00 -28.11
CA ASP A 226 34.46 25.42 -27.82
C ASP A 226 33.12 26.17 -28.04
N ILE A 227 32.89 27.01 -27.02
CA ILE A 227 31.77 27.89 -26.63
C ILE A 227 31.82 29.23 -27.40
N PRO A 228 30.77 30.08 -27.35
CA PRO A 228 30.84 31.20 -26.40
C PRO A 228 29.54 31.56 -25.65
N GLU A 229 29.77 32.11 -24.46
CA GLU A 229 28.89 32.64 -23.41
C GLU A 229 28.00 33.82 -23.81
N LEU A 230 26.89 34.01 -23.07
CA LEU A 230 26.47 35.37 -22.64
C LEU A 230 25.64 35.36 -21.33
N GLU A 231 26.32 35.77 -20.26
CA GLU A 231 25.93 36.65 -19.13
C GLU A 231 24.58 36.49 -18.37
N THR A 232 24.74 36.01 -17.13
CA THR A 232 24.33 36.61 -15.83
C THR A 232 23.24 37.69 -15.78
N LEU A 233 22.29 37.52 -14.83
CA LEU A 233 21.92 38.53 -13.82
C LEU A 233 21.21 37.87 -12.61
N LEU A 234 21.92 37.79 -11.48
CA LEU A 234 21.41 37.57 -10.12
C LEU A 234 21.02 38.91 -9.50
N LEU A 235 20.00 38.95 -8.63
CA LEU A 235 19.84 39.91 -7.51
C LEU A 235 18.71 39.40 -6.54
N PRO A 236 18.61 39.87 -5.28
CA PRO A 236 18.83 39.07 -4.06
C PRO A 236 17.56 38.95 -3.15
N PRO A 237 17.61 38.24 -2.00
CA PRO A 237 16.49 38.20 -1.06
C PRO A 237 16.49 39.42 -0.12
N PRO A 238 15.32 39.88 0.38
CA PRO A 238 15.27 40.82 1.48
C PRO A 238 15.29 40.11 2.85
N SER A 239 16.00 40.74 3.78
CA SER A 239 16.29 40.30 5.15
C SER A 239 15.47 41.08 6.20
N SER A 240 14.98 40.32 7.21
CA SER A 240 14.91 40.59 8.66
C SER A 240 14.48 41.96 9.23
N SER A 241 13.48 41.91 10.13
CA SER A 241 13.48 42.49 11.50
C SER A 241 12.13 42.16 12.17
N SER A 242 12.02 41.26 13.16
CA SER A 242 12.07 41.52 14.62
C SER A 242 10.86 42.37 15.10
N VAL A 243 10.05 42.07 16.12
CA VAL A 243 10.24 41.62 17.51
C VAL A 243 8.83 41.40 18.12
N ASP A 244 8.64 40.42 19.03
CA ASP A 244 7.64 40.25 20.13
C ASP A 244 6.12 40.53 19.85
N GLU A 245 5.10 39.90 20.43
CA GLU A 245 4.88 39.44 21.81
C GLU A 245 3.48 38.78 21.88
N VAL A 246 3.29 37.86 22.84
CA VAL A 246 2.05 37.41 23.53
C VAL A 246 0.82 36.82 22.81
N ALA A 247 0.33 35.78 23.49
CA ALA A 247 -0.90 35.02 23.33
C ALA A 247 -2.21 35.83 23.28
N ALA A 248 -3.16 35.35 22.47
CA ALA A 248 -4.58 35.38 22.76
C ALA A 248 -5.26 34.20 22.03
N ASN A 249 -6.04 33.43 22.78
CA ASN A 249 -6.98 32.43 22.28
C ASN A 249 -8.13 33.11 21.51
N ASP A 250 -8.89 32.24 20.84
CA ASP A 250 -10.27 32.40 20.37
C ASP A 250 -10.44 33.02 18.99
N GLU A 251 -10.41 32.17 17.96
CA GLU A 251 -11.53 32.14 17.01
C GLU A 251 -11.97 30.68 16.82
N GLU A 252 -13.21 30.43 17.23
CA GLU A 252 -13.97 29.19 17.04
C GLU A 252 -14.14 28.93 15.54
N GLU A 253 -13.27 28.10 14.96
CA GLU A 253 -13.45 27.59 13.61
C GLU A 253 -14.13 26.22 13.70
N GLY A 254 -15.41 26.21 13.32
CA GLY A 254 -16.40 25.13 13.31
C GLY A 254 -15.92 23.70 13.62
N ASP A 255 -16.37 23.19 14.77
CA ASP A 255 -16.48 21.76 15.05
C ASP A 255 -17.45 21.13 14.02
N ASP A 256 -16.92 20.67 12.88
CA ASP A 256 -17.58 19.65 12.09
C ASP A 256 -17.45 18.32 12.85
N PRO A 257 -18.55 17.72 13.35
CA PRO A 257 -18.49 16.43 14.03
C PRO A 257 -18.02 15.29 13.12
N ASP A 258 -18.00 15.50 11.80
CA ASP A 258 -17.56 14.54 10.79
C ASP A 258 -16.13 14.80 10.26
N ASP A 259 -15.38 15.77 10.82
CA ASP A 259 -13.95 15.93 10.49
C ASP A 259 -13.15 14.70 10.96
N PRO A 260 -12.45 13.96 10.07
CA PRO A 260 -11.60 12.83 10.45
C PRO A 260 -10.43 13.21 11.37
N GLY A 261 -10.14 14.51 11.54
CA GLY A 261 -9.20 15.06 12.53
C GLY A 261 -9.82 15.36 13.90
N ASN A 262 -11.14 15.31 14.06
CA ASN A 262 -11.81 15.65 15.32
C ASN A 262 -11.66 14.53 16.37
N LEU A 263 -10.61 14.64 17.18
CA LEU A 263 -10.31 13.69 18.26
C LEU A 263 -11.39 13.66 19.35
N ALA A 264 -12.19 14.73 19.50
CA ALA A 264 -13.30 14.79 20.47
C ALA A 264 -14.52 13.97 20.04
N ALA A 265 -14.66 13.70 18.73
CA ALA A 265 -15.69 12.83 18.18
C ALA A 265 -15.38 11.33 18.41
N LEU A 266 -14.12 10.98 18.73
CA LEU A 266 -13.72 9.59 18.95
C LEU A 266 -14.46 8.99 20.17
N PRO A 267 -15.06 7.78 20.03
CA PRO A 267 -15.79 7.12 21.10
C PRO A 267 -15.05 7.05 22.44
N TRP A 268 -13.71 6.88 22.42
CA TRP A 268 -12.87 6.81 23.61
C TRP A 268 -12.90 8.09 24.45
N VAL A 269 -12.89 9.25 23.79
CA VAL A 269 -12.94 10.56 24.46
C VAL A 269 -14.37 10.82 24.93
N ARG A 270 -15.37 10.58 24.07
CA ARG A 270 -16.79 10.79 24.38
C ARG A 270 -17.30 9.97 25.56
N ASN A 271 -16.80 8.74 25.73
CA ASN A 271 -17.26 7.81 26.76
C ASN A 271 -16.32 7.69 27.96
N GLN A 272 -15.34 8.58 28.09
CA GLN A 272 -14.40 8.54 29.20
C GLN A 272 -15.13 8.57 30.55
N GLY A 273 -14.79 7.64 31.44
CA GLY A 273 -15.41 7.50 32.77
C GLY A 273 -16.80 6.84 32.79
N ARG A 274 -17.38 6.47 31.63
CA ARG A 274 -18.64 5.73 31.57
C ARG A 274 -18.40 4.23 31.75
N SER A 275 -19.35 3.54 32.40
CA SER A 275 -19.34 2.08 32.49
C SER A 275 -19.59 1.47 31.12
N ASN A 276 -18.76 0.51 30.73
CA ASN A 276 -18.84 -0.15 29.43
C ASN A 276 -19.89 -1.29 29.47
N PRO A 277 -21.05 -1.15 28.79
CA PRO A 277 -22.14 -2.12 28.87
C PRO A 277 -21.81 -3.45 28.15
N HIS A 278 -20.88 -3.43 27.18
CA HIS A 278 -20.51 -4.61 26.40
C HIS A 278 -19.77 -5.63 27.26
N ARG A 279 -19.16 -5.21 28.38
CA ARG A 279 -18.45 -6.12 29.28
C ARG A 279 -19.38 -7.13 29.96
N ALA A 280 -20.50 -6.68 30.50
CA ALA A 280 -21.51 -7.56 31.10
C ALA A 280 -22.13 -8.49 30.04
N THR A 281 -22.34 -7.97 28.83
CA THR A 281 -22.85 -8.73 27.68
C THR A 281 -21.87 -9.83 27.26
N PHE A 282 -20.58 -9.50 27.17
CA PHE A 282 -19.50 -10.42 26.83
C PHE A 282 -19.45 -11.57 27.84
N ILE A 283 -19.45 -11.26 29.14
CA ILE A 283 -19.39 -12.27 30.20
C ILE A 283 -20.59 -13.23 30.12
N ARG A 284 -21.80 -12.69 29.92
CA ARG A 284 -23.02 -13.51 29.77
C ARG A 284 -22.93 -14.42 28.54
N GLN A 285 -22.59 -13.88 27.38
CA GLN A 285 -22.44 -14.65 26.14
C GLN A 285 -21.37 -15.73 26.29
N PHE A 286 -20.23 -15.40 26.89
CA PHE A 286 -19.14 -16.33 27.14
C PHE A 286 -19.57 -17.50 28.05
N GLN A 287 -20.32 -17.22 29.12
CA GLN A 287 -20.85 -18.25 30.03
C GLN A 287 -21.81 -19.22 29.32
N GLU A 288 -22.54 -18.75 28.31
CA GLU A 288 -23.45 -19.58 27.51
C GLU A 288 -22.72 -20.47 26.49
N ILE A 289 -21.49 -20.13 26.09
CA ILE A 289 -20.73 -20.89 25.08
C ILE A 289 -20.15 -22.17 25.69
N ALA A 290 -20.54 -23.29 25.10
CA ALA A 290 -20.01 -24.62 25.39
C ALA A 290 -19.88 -24.90 26.90
N PRO A 291 -20.94 -24.81 27.71
CA PRO A 291 -20.86 -24.93 29.18
C PRO A 291 -20.36 -26.31 29.66
N TYR A 292 -20.26 -27.28 28.75
CA TYR A 292 -19.69 -28.61 28.97
C TYR A 292 -18.15 -28.64 28.92
N GLU A 293 -17.49 -27.55 28.53
CA GLU A 293 -16.03 -27.44 28.46
C GLU A 293 -15.44 -26.63 29.63
N ASN A 294 -14.16 -26.86 29.93
CA ASN A 294 -13.42 -26.05 30.89
C ASN A 294 -13.41 -24.56 30.47
N ARG A 295 -13.77 -23.64 31.39
CA ARG A 295 -13.90 -22.21 31.09
C ARG A 295 -12.61 -21.58 30.59
N TRP A 296 -11.48 -21.91 31.19
CA TRP A 296 -10.18 -21.43 30.72
C TRP A 296 -9.89 -21.91 29.30
N THR A 297 -10.23 -23.15 28.96
CA THR A 297 -10.04 -23.69 27.59
C THR A 297 -10.90 -22.93 26.58
N VAL A 298 -12.17 -22.65 26.90
CA VAL A 298 -13.06 -21.87 26.01
C VAL A 298 -12.54 -20.45 25.80
N PHE A 299 -12.05 -19.81 26.85
CA PHE A 299 -11.48 -18.47 26.74
C PHE A 299 -10.18 -18.48 25.92
N SER A 300 -9.27 -19.42 26.23
CA SER A 300 -8.01 -19.59 25.50
C SER A 300 -8.27 -19.86 24.02
N ASP A 301 -9.18 -20.77 23.68
CA ASP A 301 -9.53 -21.08 22.29
C ASP A 301 -10.17 -19.86 21.60
N PHE A 302 -11.06 -19.12 22.27
CA PHE A 302 -11.62 -17.88 21.74
C PHE A 302 -10.55 -16.84 21.38
N ILE A 303 -9.59 -16.61 22.29
CA ILE A 303 -8.52 -15.64 22.07
C ILE A 303 -7.61 -16.06 20.91
N HIS A 304 -7.18 -17.33 20.86
CA HIS A 304 -6.33 -17.82 19.76
C HIS A 304 -7.07 -17.81 18.43
N MET A 305 -8.36 -18.19 18.40
CA MET A 305 -9.17 -18.12 17.18
C MET A 305 -9.35 -16.68 16.70
N SER A 306 -9.53 -15.73 17.62
CA SER A 306 -9.63 -14.29 17.31
C SER A 306 -8.32 -13.75 16.75
N ALA A 307 -7.19 -14.09 17.38
CA ALA A 307 -5.87 -13.71 16.91
C ALA A 307 -5.57 -14.28 15.50
N ALA A 308 -5.88 -15.56 15.29
CA ALA A 308 -5.72 -16.23 14.00
C ALA A 308 -6.57 -15.56 12.90
N ALA A 309 -7.84 -15.27 13.18
CA ALA A 309 -8.73 -14.61 12.22
C ALA A 309 -8.23 -13.21 11.83
N LEU A 310 -7.75 -12.42 12.80
CA LEU A 310 -7.18 -11.09 12.55
C LEU A 310 -5.87 -11.17 11.76
N HIS A 311 -4.99 -12.12 12.10
CA HIS A 311 -3.71 -12.31 11.40
C HIS A 311 -3.91 -12.76 9.95
N ASN A 312 -4.62 -13.87 9.74
CA ASN A 312 -4.79 -14.49 8.43
C ASN A 312 -5.59 -13.62 7.45
N ARG A 313 -6.32 -12.61 7.95
CA ARG A 313 -6.98 -11.63 7.09
C ARG A 313 -6.00 -10.75 6.31
N CYS A 314 -4.82 -10.50 6.87
CA CYS A 314 -3.77 -9.64 6.32
C CYS A 314 -2.54 -10.42 5.86
N HIS A 315 -2.22 -11.53 6.51
CA HIS A 315 -1.08 -12.37 6.16
C HIS A 315 -1.44 -13.84 6.39
N PHE A 316 -1.87 -14.53 5.33
CA PHE A 316 -2.38 -15.89 5.46
C PHE A 316 -1.25 -16.88 5.73
N VAL A 317 -1.35 -17.60 6.86
CA VAL A 317 -0.43 -18.67 7.25
C VAL A 317 -1.22 -19.94 7.51
N GLN A 318 -0.88 -21.02 6.80
CA GLN A 318 -1.63 -22.28 6.85
C GLN A 318 -1.59 -22.91 8.25
N GLU A 319 -0.46 -22.83 8.96
CA GLU A 319 -0.31 -23.39 10.31
C GLU A 319 -1.22 -22.68 11.34
N ILE A 320 -1.43 -21.37 11.16
CA ILE A 320 -2.34 -20.56 11.98
C ILE A 320 -3.80 -20.93 11.65
N GLU A 321 -4.12 -21.11 10.37
CA GLU A 321 -5.45 -21.56 9.94
C GLU A 321 -5.77 -22.96 10.47
N ASP A 322 -4.80 -23.86 10.42
CA ASP A 322 -4.94 -25.22 10.94
C ASP A 322 -5.17 -25.20 12.47
N ASP A 323 -4.50 -24.31 13.22
CA ASP A 323 -4.75 -24.15 14.65
C ASP A 323 -6.16 -23.64 14.95
N TYR A 324 -6.62 -22.63 14.20
CA TYR A 324 -8.01 -22.16 14.27
C TYR A 324 -8.98 -23.33 14.04
N MET A 325 -8.78 -24.08 12.96
CA MET A 325 -9.64 -25.18 12.57
C MET A 325 -9.59 -26.35 13.58
N ARG A 326 -8.43 -26.62 14.20
CA ARG A 326 -8.32 -27.60 15.28
C ARG A 326 -9.15 -27.20 16.50
N ARG A 327 -9.10 -25.93 16.92
CA ARG A 327 -9.83 -25.42 18.09
C ARG A 327 -11.34 -25.39 17.86
N ILE A 328 -11.78 -24.79 16.75
CA ILE A 328 -13.22 -24.62 16.46
C ILE A 328 -13.95 -25.97 16.32
N ARG A 329 -13.26 -27.00 15.83
CA ARG A 329 -13.80 -28.37 15.67
C ARG A 329 -14.14 -29.07 16.99
N ARG A 330 -13.58 -28.64 18.13
CA ARG A 330 -13.93 -29.16 19.46
C ARG A 330 -15.38 -28.87 19.83
N TYR A 331 -15.92 -27.76 19.34
CA TYR A 331 -17.20 -27.22 19.77
C TYR A 331 -18.36 -27.72 18.91
N LYS A 332 -19.54 -27.88 19.51
CA LYS A 332 -20.79 -28.16 18.78
C LYS A 332 -21.09 -27.02 17.80
N LYS A 333 -21.79 -27.34 16.70
CA LYS A 333 -22.14 -26.34 15.66
C LYS A 333 -22.90 -25.12 16.19
N ALA A 334 -23.71 -25.28 17.23
CA ALA A 334 -24.39 -24.16 17.88
C ALA A 334 -23.40 -23.20 18.59
N ASP A 335 -22.40 -23.74 19.29
CA ASP A 335 -21.36 -22.97 19.97
C ASP A 335 -20.37 -22.35 18.97
N GLN A 336 -20.03 -23.05 17.88
CA GLN A 336 -19.20 -22.50 16.80
C GLN A 336 -19.78 -21.17 16.27
N LYS A 337 -21.11 -21.08 16.13
CA LYS A 337 -21.79 -19.86 15.68
C LYS A 337 -21.83 -18.74 16.72
N ARG A 338 -21.55 -19.03 17.99
CA ARG A 338 -21.56 -18.03 19.08
C ARG A 338 -20.22 -17.32 19.23
N PHE A 339 -19.09 -17.95 18.86
CA PHE A 339 -17.78 -17.29 18.93
C PHE A 339 -17.69 -16.00 18.09
N PRO A 340 -18.19 -15.94 16.83
CA PRO A 340 -18.21 -14.68 16.08
C PRO A 340 -19.07 -13.59 16.75
N LEU A 341 -20.17 -13.96 17.41
CA LEU A 341 -21.00 -13.02 18.15
C LEU A 341 -20.27 -12.47 19.37
N LEU A 342 -19.56 -13.34 20.09
CA LEU A 342 -18.71 -12.93 21.21
C LEU A 342 -17.57 -12.01 20.75
N PHE A 343 -16.96 -12.30 19.59
CA PHE A 343 -15.95 -11.43 18.98
C PHE A 343 -16.53 -10.05 18.63
N ASN A 344 -17.74 -9.99 18.07
CA ASN A 344 -18.40 -8.71 17.81
C ASN A 344 -18.59 -7.88 19.09
N THR A 345 -19.05 -8.50 20.18
CA THR A 345 -19.20 -7.81 21.47
C THR A 345 -17.85 -7.36 22.06
N LEU A 346 -16.75 -8.07 21.78
CA LEU A 346 -15.40 -7.60 22.11
C LEU A 346 -15.06 -6.33 21.32
N VAL A 347 -15.30 -6.30 20.01
CA VAL A 347 -15.05 -5.12 19.16
C VAL A 347 -15.85 -3.92 19.66
N GLU A 348 -17.17 -4.08 19.86
CA GLU A 348 -18.04 -3.03 20.40
C GLU A 348 -17.54 -2.52 21.77
N GLY A 349 -17.10 -3.43 22.64
CA GLY A 349 -16.54 -3.07 23.93
C GLY A 349 -15.25 -2.26 23.84
N MET A 350 -14.35 -2.63 22.94
CA MET A 350 -13.10 -1.91 22.72
C MET A 350 -13.29 -0.55 22.04
N GLU A 351 -14.25 -0.45 21.11
CA GLU A 351 -14.62 0.81 20.49
C GLU A 351 -15.29 1.75 21.50
N PHE A 352 -16.12 1.24 22.41
CA PHE A 352 -16.85 2.07 23.36
C PHE A 352 -15.93 2.94 24.23
N SER A 353 -14.85 2.38 24.77
CA SER A 353 -13.94 3.10 25.67
C SER A 353 -12.55 2.46 25.73
N ALA A 354 -11.51 3.28 25.78
CA ALA A 354 -10.15 2.82 26.05
C ALA A 354 -10.10 2.08 27.40
N SER A 355 -9.69 0.80 27.37
CA SER A 355 -9.59 -0.05 28.55
C SER A 355 -8.78 -1.31 28.26
N ASP A 356 -8.30 -1.98 29.31
CA ASP A 356 -7.89 -3.38 29.21
C ASP A 356 -9.13 -4.28 29.27
N PHE A 357 -9.89 -4.34 28.18
CA PHE A 357 -11.15 -5.07 28.10
C PHE A 357 -10.94 -6.56 28.37
N LEU A 358 -10.03 -7.20 27.63
CA LEU A 358 -9.78 -8.64 27.76
C LEU A 358 -9.14 -8.98 29.11
N GLY A 359 -8.17 -8.20 29.57
CA GLY A 359 -7.54 -8.42 30.87
C GLY A 359 -8.53 -8.26 32.02
N SER A 360 -9.39 -7.23 31.98
CA SER A 360 -10.40 -7.03 33.03
C SER A 360 -11.46 -8.13 33.06
N VAL A 361 -11.88 -8.65 31.89
CA VAL A 361 -12.81 -9.78 31.82
C VAL A 361 -12.14 -11.06 32.30
N PHE A 362 -10.90 -11.31 31.90
CA PHE A 362 -10.14 -12.49 32.30
C PHE A 362 -9.94 -12.57 33.82
N MET A 363 -9.66 -11.43 34.46
CA MET A 363 -9.56 -11.31 35.91
C MET A 363 -10.92 -11.52 36.62
N GLU A 364 -12.01 -10.93 36.12
CA GLU A 364 -13.34 -11.11 36.73
C GLU A 364 -13.86 -12.53 36.63
N LEU A 365 -13.58 -13.21 35.51
CA LEU A 365 -13.92 -14.62 35.35
C LEU A 365 -13.04 -15.55 36.20
N GLY A 366 -12.03 -15.03 36.91
CA GLY A 366 -11.12 -15.81 37.75
C GLY A 366 -10.26 -16.79 36.95
N LEU A 367 -9.95 -16.45 35.70
CA LEU A 367 -9.22 -17.35 34.77
C LEU A 367 -7.70 -17.26 34.91
N GLY A 368 -7.19 -16.28 35.66
CA GLY A 368 -5.76 -16.11 35.90
C GLY A 368 -5.16 -17.17 36.81
N ASP A 369 -3.85 -17.39 36.68
CA ASP A 369 -3.10 -18.30 37.55
C ASP A 369 -2.84 -17.63 38.92
N GLN A 370 -3.82 -17.75 39.82
CA GLN A 370 -3.73 -17.22 41.19
C GLN A 370 -2.55 -17.79 41.97
N ARG A 371 -2.09 -19.01 41.66
CA ARG A 371 -0.94 -19.64 42.33
C ARG A 371 0.39 -19.04 41.89
N ARG A 372 0.45 -18.47 40.69
CA ARG A 372 1.57 -17.66 40.20
C ARG A 372 1.42 -16.16 40.49
N GLY A 373 0.33 -15.76 41.14
CA GLY A 373 0.05 -14.34 41.43
C GLY A 373 -0.18 -13.50 40.17
N GLN A 374 -0.73 -14.09 39.12
CA GLN A 374 -1.03 -13.35 37.89
C GLN A 374 -2.16 -12.34 38.15
N TYR A 375 -1.79 -11.06 38.21
CA TYR A 375 -2.71 -9.93 38.31
C TYR A 375 -2.31 -8.90 37.27
N PHE A 376 -3.28 -8.37 36.54
CA PHE A 376 -3.04 -7.31 35.58
C PHE A 376 -3.13 -5.93 36.23
N THR A 377 -2.29 -5.02 35.74
CA THR A 377 -2.23 -3.64 36.22
C THR A 377 -3.61 -2.99 36.05
N PRO A 378 -4.21 -2.43 37.12
CA PRO A 378 -5.46 -1.69 36.99
C PRO A 378 -5.34 -0.58 35.96
N TYR A 379 -6.35 -0.44 35.08
CA TYR A 379 -6.25 0.44 33.92
C TYR A 379 -5.98 1.92 34.29
N SER A 380 -6.52 2.40 35.42
CA SER A 380 -6.25 3.75 35.92
C SER A 380 -4.78 3.99 36.26
N VAL A 381 -4.08 2.97 36.78
CA VAL A 381 -2.64 3.03 37.07
C VAL A 381 -1.85 3.00 35.77
N ALA A 382 -2.23 2.12 34.84
CA ALA A 382 -1.61 2.07 33.51
C ALA A 382 -1.73 3.42 32.77
N TYR A 383 -2.90 4.04 32.83
CA TYR A 383 -3.16 5.36 32.24
C TYR A 383 -2.38 6.49 32.91
N MET A 384 -2.31 6.51 34.24
CA MET A 384 -1.45 7.45 34.96
C MET A 384 0.01 7.31 34.53
N MET A 385 0.55 6.09 34.50
CA MET A 385 1.92 5.81 34.06
C MET A 385 2.16 6.21 32.60
N ALA A 386 1.18 5.98 31.73
CA ALA A 386 1.25 6.37 30.32
C ALA A 386 1.39 7.89 30.17
N LYS A 387 0.55 8.67 30.87
CA LYS A 387 0.63 10.14 30.84
C LYS A 387 1.97 10.67 31.34
N MET A 388 2.50 10.09 32.42
CA MET A 388 3.79 10.48 32.98
C MET A 388 4.97 10.16 32.06
N GLN A 389 4.91 9.07 31.28
CA GLN A 389 5.99 8.71 30.35
C GLN A 389 5.85 9.44 29.00
N LEU A 390 4.63 9.70 28.56
CA LEU A 390 4.40 10.40 27.29
C LEU A 390 4.96 11.82 27.31
N SER A 391 4.96 12.50 28.47
CA SER A 391 5.52 13.85 28.61
C SER A 391 6.98 13.95 28.16
N ASP A 392 7.75 12.87 28.32
CA ASP A 392 9.16 12.83 27.91
C ASP A 392 9.32 12.67 26.39
N GLY A 393 8.37 11.99 25.73
CA GLY A 393 8.37 11.74 24.28
C GLY A 393 7.69 12.83 23.45
N LEU A 394 6.79 13.60 24.08
CA LEU A 394 6.00 14.67 23.47
C LEU A 394 6.87 15.72 22.73
N PRO A 395 7.94 16.29 23.32
CA PRO A 395 8.75 17.30 22.65
C PRO A 395 9.35 16.82 21.31
N ALA A 396 9.83 15.58 21.27
CA ALA A 396 10.43 15.00 20.06
C ALA A 396 9.40 14.68 18.97
N LEU A 397 8.15 14.36 19.35
CA LEU A 397 7.05 14.20 18.41
C LEU A 397 6.57 15.56 17.88
N THR A 398 6.41 16.56 18.75
CA THR A 398 5.92 17.90 18.39
C THR A 398 6.92 18.66 17.52
N SER A 399 8.22 18.52 17.77
CA SER A 399 9.27 19.16 16.97
C SER A 399 9.47 18.53 15.59
N GLY A 400 8.93 17.32 15.37
CA GLY A 400 9.21 16.51 14.18
C GLY A 400 10.60 15.87 14.19
N GLU A 401 11.36 15.94 15.29
CA GLU A 401 12.64 15.24 15.43
C GLU A 401 12.46 13.72 15.28
N ARG A 402 11.33 13.20 15.75
CA ARG A 402 10.94 11.80 15.58
C ARG A 402 9.59 11.67 14.91
N ASP A 403 9.54 10.80 13.90
CA ASP A 403 8.29 10.47 13.22
C ASP A 403 7.32 9.70 14.12
N PHE A 404 7.82 8.93 15.09
CA PHE A 404 7.03 8.10 16.01
C PHE A 404 7.79 7.81 17.31
N ILE A 405 7.06 7.33 18.34
CA ILE A 405 7.63 6.80 19.57
C ILE A 405 7.60 5.26 19.60
N THR A 406 8.54 4.68 20.34
CA THR A 406 8.63 3.23 20.56
C THR A 406 8.25 2.90 21.99
N VAL A 407 7.24 2.05 22.16
CA VAL A 407 6.76 1.58 23.47
C VAL A 407 7.22 0.14 23.67
N SER A 408 7.78 -0.18 24.83
CA SER A 408 8.21 -1.53 25.16
C SER A 408 7.54 -1.97 26.45
N ASP A 409 6.90 -3.14 26.42
CA ASP A 409 6.31 -3.77 27.59
C ASP A 409 6.79 -5.24 27.70
N PRO A 410 7.83 -5.51 28.50
CA PRO A 410 8.47 -6.83 28.57
C PRO A 410 7.71 -7.86 29.41
N ALA A 411 6.57 -7.50 30.01
CA ALA A 411 5.68 -8.40 30.75
C ALA A 411 4.24 -7.93 30.56
N CYS A 412 3.80 -7.91 29.29
CA CYS A 412 2.69 -7.09 28.85
C CYS A 412 1.32 -7.50 29.37
N GLY A 413 1.18 -8.72 29.89
CA GLY A 413 -0.12 -9.30 30.21
C GLY A 413 -1.04 -9.22 28.99
N ALA A 414 -2.25 -8.71 29.20
CA ALA A 414 -3.22 -8.46 28.13
C ALA A 414 -2.95 -7.17 27.32
N GLY A 415 -1.84 -6.45 27.54
CA GLY A 415 -1.46 -5.26 26.77
C GLY A 415 -2.10 -3.95 27.23
N GLY A 416 -2.73 -3.93 28.41
CA GLY A 416 -3.43 -2.75 28.94
C GLY A 416 -2.58 -1.48 29.03
N LEU A 417 -1.28 -1.60 29.32
CA LEU A 417 -0.38 -0.45 29.39
C LEU A 417 -0.14 0.22 28.04
N VAL A 418 -0.06 -0.58 26.97
CA VAL A 418 0.09 -0.06 25.60
C VAL A 418 -1.22 0.57 25.10
N VAL A 419 -2.37 0.00 25.44
CA VAL A 419 -3.68 0.63 25.16
C VAL A 419 -3.80 1.97 25.90
N ALA A 420 -3.36 2.02 27.16
CA ALA A 420 -3.34 3.26 27.94
C ALA A 420 -2.40 4.32 27.35
N MET A 421 -1.25 3.91 26.78
CA MET A 421 -0.36 4.82 26.03
C MET A 421 -1.02 5.35 24.77
N ALA A 422 -1.71 4.50 24.00
CA ALA A 422 -2.46 4.93 22.83
C ALA A 422 -3.54 5.97 23.20
N GLN A 423 -4.27 5.75 24.30
CA GLN A 423 -5.23 6.73 24.82
C GLN A 423 -4.55 8.05 25.19
N ALA A 424 -3.44 8.02 25.93
CA ALA A 424 -2.71 9.23 26.30
C ALA A 424 -2.21 10.01 25.09
N MET A 425 -1.78 9.33 24.02
CA MET A 425 -1.36 9.96 22.76
C MET A 425 -2.52 10.64 22.04
N LEU A 426 -3.67 9.97 21.95
CA LEU A 426 -4.88 10.56 21.34
C LEU A 426 -5.29 11.83 22.08
N GLU A 427 -5.30 11.81 23.41
CA GLU A 427 -5.61 13.00 24.22
C GLU A 427 -4.57 14.12 24.05
N ALA A 428 -3.34 13.78 23.67
CA ALA A 428 -2.27 14.73 23.39
C ALA A 428 -2.25 15.23 21.93
N GLY A 429 -3.23 14.84 21.10
CA GLY A 429 -3.32 15.28 19.69
C GLY A 429 -2.60 14.39 18.69
N PHE A 430 -2.04 13.25 19.11
CA PHE A 430 -1.26 12.37 18.24
C PHE A 430 -2.00 11.08 17.91
N ASN A 431 -2.09 10.75 16.62
CA ASN A 431 -2.65 9.48 16.17
C ASN A 431 -1.68 8.31 16.45
N PRO A 432 -1.97 7.40 17.40
CA PRO A 432 -1.07 6.33 17.77
C PRO A 432 -0.88 5.29 16.67
N GLN A 433 -1.83 5.15 15.72
CA GLN A 433 -1.71 4.23 14.60
C GLN A 433 -0.59 4.63 13.62
N LYS A 434 -0.23 5.93 13.61
CA LYS A 434 0.81 6.51 12.75
C LYS A 434 2.08 6.90 13.52
N LYS A 435 1.92 7.27 14.80
CA LYS A 435 2.97 7.89 15.62
C LYS A 435 3.47 7.00 16.75
N MET A 436 3.00 5.76 16.85
CA MET A 436 3.43 4.80 17.87
C MET A 436 3.70 3.43 17.27
N MET A 437 4.72 2.75 17.79
CA MET A 437 4.83 1.31 17.67
C MET A 437 5.15 0.66 19.01
N ALA A 438 4.66 -0.58 19.20
CA ALA A 438 4.82 -1.31 20.44
C ALA A 438 5.58 -2.64 20.26
N VAL A 439 6.40 -2.97 21.25
CA VAL A 439 6.99 -4.31 21.41
C VAL A 439 6.54 -4.85 22.75
N CYS A 440 5.77 -5.92 22.72
CA CYS A 440 5.15 -6.53 23.88
C CYS A 440 5.69 -7.95 24.04
N VAL A 441 6.06 -8.34 25.25
CA VAL A 441 6.50 -9.71 25.55
C VAL A 441 5.73 -10.22 26.76
N ASP A 442 5.24 -11.45 26.69
CA ASP A 442 4.72 -12.15 27.87
C ASP A 442 5.09 -13.64 27.87
N ILE A 443 5.28 -14.20 29.06
CA ILE A 443 5.61 -15.61 29.24
C ILE A 443 4.38 -16.52 29.08
N ASP A 444 3.18 -15.99 29.35
CA ASP A 444 1.90 -16.67 29.17
C ASP A 444 1.37 -16.45 27.74
N PRO A 445 1.25 -17.51 26.92
CA PRO A 445 0.73 -17.39 25.56
C PRO A 445 -0.69 -16.81 25.49
N VAL A 446 -1.56 -17.09 26.47
CA VAL A 446 -2.93 -16.56 26.47
C VAL A 446 -2.91 -15.06 26.74
N ALA A 447 -2.08 -14.61 27.68
CA ALA A 447 -1.91 -13.19 27.97
C ALA A 447 -1.36 -12.43 26.75
N ALA A 448 -0.27 -12.93 26.15
CA ALA A 448 0.27 -12.38 24.92
C ALA A 448 -0.77 -12.33 23.79
N MET A 449 -1.60 -13.35 23.61
CA MET A 449 -2.64 -13.32 22.57
C MET A 449 -3.81 -12.38 22.90
N MET A 450 -4.12 -12.15 24.18
CA MET A 450 -5.03 -11.06 24.55
C MET A 450 -4.44 -9.71 24.15
N ALA A 451 -3.14 -9.47 24.41
CA ALA A 451 -2.46 -8.26 23.97
C ALA A 451 -2.49 -8.11 22.45
N TYR A 452 -2.20 -9.18 21.70
CA TYR A 452 -2.28 -9.17 20.24
C TYR A 452 -3.66 -8.74 19.74
N VAL A 453 -4.74 -9.35 20.25
CA VAL A 453 -6.10 -9.04 19.81
C VAL A 453 -6.46 -7.58 20.14
N GLN A 454 -6.17 -7.11 21.36
CA GLN A 454 -6.48 -5.73 21.74
C GLN A 454 -5.71 -4.72 20.89
N LEU A 455 -4.41 -4.93 20.68
CA LEU A 455 -3.58 -4.02 19.89
C LEU A 455 -3.97 -4.03 18.41
N ALA A 456 -4.33 -5.19 17.86
CA ALA A 456 -4.83 -5.30 16.50
C ALA A 456 -6.15 -4.53 16.32
N LEU A 457 -7.10 -4.66 17.25
CA LEU A 457 -8.39 -3.96 17.20
C LEU A 457 -8.26 -2.45 17.42
N CYS A 458 -7.33 -2.00 18.25
CA CYS A 458 -7.00 -0.57 18.42
C CYS A 458 -6.25 0.02 17.21
N GLY A 459 -5.85 -0.80 16.23
CA GLY A 459 -5.05 -0.38 15.10
C GLY A 459 -3.60 -0.02 15.46
N ILE A 460 -3.07 -0.58 16.54
CA ILE A 460 -1.71 -0.29 16.99
C ILE A 460 -0.70 -1.15 16.22
N PRO A 461 0.30 -0.55 15.57
CA PRO A 461 1.45 -1.28 15.03
C PRO A 461 2.24 -1.92 16.18
N ALA A 462 2.23 -3.24 16.27
CA ALA A 462 2.87 -3.95 17.37
C ALA A 462 3.47 -5.29 16.99
N MET A 463 4.57 -5.63 17.65
CA MET A 463 5.12 -6.98 17.75
C MET A 463 4.79 -7.54 19.12
N VAL A 464 4.07 -8.66 19.17
CA VAL A 464 3.69 -9.34 20.40
C VAL A 464 4.39 -10.70 20.45
N ILE A 465 5.17 -10.92 21.50
CA ILE A 465 6.11 -12.03 21.61
C ILE A 465 5.72 -12.90 22.79
N VAL A 466 5.60 -14.20 22.54
CA VAL A 466 5.49 -15.21 23.59
C VAL A 466 6.90 -15.64 23.99
N GLY A 467 7.34 -15.31 25.20
CA GLY A 467 8.71 -15.57 25.61
C GLY A 467 9.06 -15.08 27.01
N ASN A 468 10.31 -15.32 27.40
CA ASN A 468 10.83 -14.87 28.68
C ASN A 468 11.80 -13.70 28.46
N SER A 469 11.38 -12.51 28.87
CA SER A 469 12.18 -11.29 28.73
C SER A 469 13.45 -11.27 29.58
N LEU A 470 13.54 -12.09 30.64
CA LEU A 470 14.74 -12.19 31.46
C LEU A 470 15.80 -13.09 30.83
N SER A 471 15.39 -14.23 30.25
CA SER A 471 16.32 -15.14 29.55
C SER A 471 16.52 -14.79 28.08
N MET A 472 15.71 -13.90 27.52
CA MET A 472 15.64 -13.55 26.09
C MET A 472 15.30 -14.77 25.20
N GLU A 473 14.60 -15.76 25.77
CA GLU A 473 14.11 -16.93 25.05
C GLU A 473 12.71 -16.65 24.49
N PHE A 474 12.65 -16.35 23.20
CA PHE A 474 11.41 -16.03 22.49
C PHE A 474 10.94 -17.25 21.68
N ARG A 475 9.68 -17.64 21.89
CA ARG A 475 9.07 -18.83 21.28
C ARG A 475 8.25 -18.50 20.04
N GLN A 476 7.55 -17.38 20.05
CA GLN A 476 6.66 -16.98 18.96
C GLN A 476 6.55 -15.46 18.88
N THR A 477 6.47 -14.93 17.66
CA THR A 477 6.28 -13.49 17.41
C THR A 477 5.08 -13.29 16.49
N TRP A 478 4.18 -12.42 16.90
CA TRP A 478 2.99 -12.02 16.15
C TRP A 478 3.07 -10.54 15.82
N ARG A 479 2.85 -10.19 14.56
CA ARG A 479 2.78 -8.81 14.08
C ARG A 479 1.32 -8.43 13.87
N THR A 480 0.87 -7.31 14.42
CA THR A 480 -0.52 -6.87 14.24
C THR A 480 -0.80 -6.50 12.79
N PRO A 481 -2.07 -6.49 12.33
CA PRO A 481 -2.44 -6.04 10.98
C PRO A 481 -1.81 -4.69 10.61
N PHE A 482 -1.86 -3.71 11.52
CA PHE A 482 -1.29 -2.38 11.27
C PHE A 482 0.24 -2.39 11.14
N TRP A 483 0.93 -3.30 11.84
CA TRP A 483 2.36 -3.50 11.61
C TRP A 483 2.64 -3.96 10.17
N MET A 484 1.85 -4.93 9.70
CA MET A 484 2.01 -5.56 8.38
C MET A 484 1.63 -4.62 7.23
N MET A 485 0.59 -3.80 7.42
CA MET A 485 0.00 -2.98 6.34
C MET A 485 0.74 -1.67 6.04
N PHE A 486 1.44 -1.08 7.02
CA PHE A 486 1.96 0.30 6.91
C PHE A 486 3.49 0.40 7.05
N GLY A 487 4.19 -0.64 6.58
CA GLY A 487 5.64 -0.62 6.40
C GLY A 487 6.44 -0.54 7.71
N TRP A 488 5.85 -0.92 8.84
CA TRP A 488 6.47 -0.77 10.16
C TRP A 488 7.72 -1.62 10.34
N GLU A 489 7.85 -2.75 9.63
CA GLU A 489 9.08 -3.54 9.61
C GLU A 489 10.28 -2.69 9.18
N ARG A 490 10.14 -1.90 8.10
CA ARG A 490 11.20 -1.04 7.59
C ARG A 490 11.45 0.17 8.48
N LYS A 491 10.38 0.82 8.96
CA LYS A 491 10.47 1.94 9.92
C LYS A 491 11.24 1.51 11.17
N TRP A 492 10.97 0.31 11.67
CA TRP A 492 11.67 -0.27 12.81
C TRP A 492 13.14 -0.58 12.52
N THR A 493 13.46 -1.21 11.39
CA THR A 493 14.87 -1.50 11.02
C THR A 493 15.71 -0.22 10.93
N ARG A 494 15.20 0.83 10.28
CA ARG A 494 15.88 2.13 10.20
C ARG A 494 16.11 2.74 11.59
N GLU A 495 15.12 2.65 12.48
CA GLU A 495 15.26 3.16 13.84
C GLU A 495 16.28 2.36 14.66
N GLN A 496 16.37 1.05 14.47
CA GLN A 496 17.41 0.21 15.09
C GLN A 496 18.81 0.56 14.58
N GLU A 497 18.96 0.76 13.27
CA GLU A 497 20.22 1.21 12.66
C GLU A 497 20.65 2.57 13.20
N ARG A 498 19.72 3.53 13.29
CA ARG A 498 19.95 4.86 13.88
C ARG A 498 20.43 4.75 15.33
N LYS A 499 19.76 3.93 16.15
CA LYS A 499 20.15 3.68 17.55
C LYS A 499 21.51 2.99 17.67
N ALA A 500 21.84 2.08 16.75
CA ALA A 500 23.14 1.41 16.73
C ALA A 500 24.27 2.39 16.37
N GLN A 501 24.07 3.25 15.37
CA GLN A 501 25.04 4.28 14.98
C GLN A 501 25.28 5.30 16.10
N GLN A 502 24.23 5.70 16.83
CA GLN A 502 24.34 6.60 17.98
C GLN A 502 25.04 6.00 19.21
N LYS A 503 25.17 4.67 19.30
CA LYS A 503 25.91 4.00 20.38
C LYS A 503 27.39 3.79 20.04
N VAL A 504 27.77 3.95 18.78
CA VAL A 504 29.14 3.76 18.28
C VAL A 504 29.90 5.10 18.18
N ALA A 505 29.18 6.21 18.04
CA ALA A 505 29.69 7.57 18.23
C ALA A 505 29.71 7.95 19.71
#